data_AF-A0A443SB23-F1
#
_entry.id   AF-A0A443SB23-F1
#
_cell.length_a   1.000
_cell.length_b   1.000
_cell.length_c   1.000
_cell.angle_alpha   90.00
_cell.angle_beta   90.00
_cell.angle_gamma   90.00
#
_symmetry.space_group_name_H-M   'P 1'
#
loop_
_entity.id
_entity.type
_entity.pdbx_description
1 polymer ?
#
loop_
_entity_poly.entity_id
_entity_poly.type
_entity_poly.pdbx_seq_one_letter_code
_entity_poly.pdbx_strand_id
1 'polypeptide(L)' 'MAANREVQQKVHDEIIDTFGASGSFCYLDRHRVPYTQAVIAEIHRFMILVPFASFHVNRCNY' A
#
# COMPACT_ATOMS: atom_id res chain seq x y z
N MET A 1 5.76 -7.88 6.45
CA MET A 1 6.03 -8.75 5.27
C MET A 1 6.82 -10.00 5.64
N ALA A 2 7.93 -9.93 6.40
CA ALA A 2 8.72 -11.11 6.79
C ALA A 2 7.94 -12.23 7.52
N ALA A 3 6.84 -11.90 8.24
CA ALA A 3 5.99 -12.87 8.93
C ALA A 3 4.96 -13.58 8.00
N ASN A 4 4.67 -13.05 6.81
CA ASN A 4 3.66 -13.57 5.89
C ASN A 4 4.29 -13.85 4.52
N ARG A 5 5.00 -14.98 4.40
CA ARG A 5 5.72 -15.37 3.18
C ARG A 5 4.81 -15.55 1.97
N GLU A 6 3.61 -16.09 2.15
CA GLU A 6 2.66 -16.31 1.06
C GLU A 6 2.19 -14.99 0.42
N VAL A 7 1.93 -13.97 1.23
CA VAL A 7 1.54 -12.64 0.73
C VAL A 7 2.71 -11.98 0.01
N GLN A 8 3.92 -12.13 0.53
CA GLN A 8 5.12 -11.60 -0.10
C GLN A 8 5.39 -12.27 -1.47
N GLN A 9 5.20 -13.59 -1.56
CA GLN A 9 5.38 -14.32 -2.82
C GLN A 9 4.36 -13.86 -3.87
N LYS A 10 3.07 -13.77 -3.51
CA LYS A 10 2.03 -13.30 -4.42
C LYS A 10 2.25 -11.86 -4.92
N VAL A 11 2.71 -10.96 -4.04
CA VAL A 11 3.08 -9.60 -4.43
C VAL A 11 4.27 -9.61 -5.39
N HIS A 12 5.27 -10.44 -5.12
CA HIS A 12 6.44 -10.54 -5.99
C HIS A 12 6.07 -11.11 -7.37
N ASP A 13 5.27 -12.16 -7.41
CA ASP A 13 4.79 -12.78 -8.65
C ASP A 13 3.98 -11.78 -9.49
N GLU A 14 3.09 -11.00 -8.88
CA GLU A 14 2.33 -9.94 -9.56
C GLU A 14 3.25 -8.88 -10.19
N ILE A 15 4.28 -8.45 -9.46
CA ILE A 15 5.23 -7.44 -9.95
C ILE A 15 6.05 -8.00 -11.12
N ILE A 16 6.55 -9.24 -11.00
CA ILE A 16 7.35 -9.88 -12.04
C ILE A 16 6.52 -10.14 -13.31
N ASP A 17 5.27 -10.57 -13.17
CA ASP A 17 4.35 -10.75 -14.31
C ASP A 17 4.06 -9.42 -15.03
N THR A 18 3.90 -8.33 -14.28
CA THR A 18 3.50 -7.04 -14.83
C THR A 18 4.66 -6.27 -15.50
N PHE A 19 5.86 -6.30 -14.91
CA PHE A 19 7.00 -5.48 -15.33
C PHE A 19 8.16 -6.29 -15.91
N GLY A 20 8.14 -7.61 -15.77
CA GLY A 20 9.26 -8.48 -16.09
C GLY A 20 10.40 -8.37 -15.08
N ALA A 21 11.34 -9.31 -15.13
CA ALA A 21 12.43 -9.42 -14.17
C ALA A 21 13.41 -8.23 -14.17
N SER A 22 13.46 -7.45 -15.25
CA SER A 22 14.35 -6.28 -15.42
C SER A 22 13.59 -4.94 -15.50
N GLY A 23 12.28 -4.96 -15.33
CA GLY A 23 11.46 -3.74 -15.38
C GLY A 23 11.68 -2.87 -14.16
N SER A 24 11.72 -1.55 -14.34
CA SER A 24 11.68 -0.60 -13.23
C SER A 24 10.24 -0.25 -12.90
N PHE A 25 9.90 -0.27 -11.62
CA PHE A 25 8.59 0.13 -11.12
C PHE A 25 8.54 1.64 -10.89
N CYS A 26 7.57 2.34 -11.48
CA CYS A 26 7.24 3.72 -11.17
C CYS A 26 5.91 3.81 -10.40
N TYR A 27 5.74 4.83 -9.56
CA TYR A 27 4.47 5.03 -8.84
C TYR A 27 3.27 5.23 -9.77
N LEU A 28 3.49 5.76 -10.98
CA LEU A 28 2.45 5.91 -12.00
C LEU A 28 1.85 4.55 -12.40
N ASP A 29 2.63 3.48 -12.31
CA ASP A 29 2.21 2.13 -12.67
C ASP A 29 1.42 1.41 -11.55
N ARG A 30 1.13 2.10 -10.42
CA ARG A 30 0.38 1.52 -9.28
C ARG A 30 -0.95 0.87 -9.68
N HIS A 31 -1.58 1.35 -10.76
CA HIS A 31 -2.85 0.82 -11.26
C HIS A 31 -2.70 -0.57 -11.89
N ARG A 32 -1.48 -0.97 -12.27
CA ARG A 32 -1.16 -2.25 -12.90
C ARG A 32 -0.88 -3.36 -11.86
N VAL A 33 -0.76 -3.02 -10.58
CA VAL A 33 -0.49 -3.95 -9.46
C VAL A 33 -1.57 -3.88 -8.37
N PRO A 34 -2.82 -4.26 -8.69
CA PRO A 34 -3.96 -4.14 -7.77
C PRO A 34 -3.80 -4.95 -6.47
N TYR A 35 -3.18 -6.13 -6.50
CA TYR A 35 -2.98 -6.95 -5.31
C TYR A 35 -1.96 -6.32 -4.36
N THR A 36 -0.86 -5.80 -4.91
CA THR A 36 0.14 -5.03 -4.16
C THR A 36 -0.51 -3.81 -3.48
N GLN A 37 -1.39 -3.09 -4.19
CA GLN A 37 -2.13 -1.97 -3.61
C GLN A 37 -3.07 -2.41 -2.47
N ALA A 38 -3.78 -3.53 -2.63
CA ALA A 38 -4.64 -4.08 -1.60
C ALA A 38 -3.86 -4.48 -0.33
N VAL A 39 -2.66 -5.07 -0.49
CA VAL A 39 -1.78 -5.42 0.63
C VAL A 39 -1.32 -4.17 1.38
N ILE A 40 -0.98 -3.08 0.68
CA ILE A 40 -0.62 -1.80 1.30
C ILE A 40 -1.82 -1.24 2.10
N ALA A 41 -3.02 -1.29 1.53
CA ALA A 41 -4.23 -0.84 2.22
C ALA A 41 -4.51 -1.65 3.51
N GLU A 42 -4.33 -2.98 3.45
CA GLU A 42 -4.47 -3.85 4.63
C GLU A 42 -3.40 -3.58 5.69
N ILE A 43 -2.18 -3.24 5.27
CA ILE A 43 -1.13 -2.81 6.20
C ILE A 43 -1.54 -1.53 6.91
N HIS A 44 -2.11 -0.53 6.21
CA HIS A 44 -2.62 0.69 6.85
C HIS A 44 -3.83 0.42 7.75
N ARG A 45 -4.68 -0.57 7.45
CA ARG A 45 -5.78 -0.99 8.34
C ARG A 45 -5.24 -1.65 9.61
N PHE A 46 -4.23 -2.50 9.48
CA PHE A 46 -3.63 -3.23 10.60
C PHE A 46 -2.71 -2.35 11.45
N MET A 47 -1.93 -1.49 10.81
CA MET A 47 -1.01 -0.55 11.44
C MET A 47 -1.59 0.86 11.36
N ILE A 48 -2.08 1.36 12.49
CA ILE A 48 -2.38 2.79 12.58
C ILE A 48 -1.05 3.54 12.78
N LEU A 49 -0.42 3.95 11.68
CA LEU A 49 0.81 4.76 11.73
C LEU A 49 0.56 6.14 12.36
N VAL A 50 -0.67 6.65 12.26
CA VAL A 50 -1.10 7.92 12.85
C VAL A 50 -2.35 7.66 13.71
N PRO A 51 -2.17 7.33 15.01
CA PRO A 51 -3.25 6.88 15.91
C PRO A 51 -4.39 7.89 16.09
N PHE A 52 -4.05 9.16 16.02
CA PHE A 52 -4.98 10.27 16.14
C PHE A 52 -4.87 11.11 14.88
N ALA A 53 -5.99 11.38 14.23
CA ALA A 53 -6.03 12.40 13.20
C ALA A 53 -5.54 13.73 13.79
N SER A 54 -5.02 14.61 12.93
CA SER A 54 -4.61 15.96 13.34
C SER A 54 -5.74 16.68 14.09
N PHE A 55 -5.37 17.58 14.99
CA PHE A 55 -6.32 18.37 15.77
C PHE A 55 -7.38 19.01 14.87
N HIS A 56 -8.63 18.58 15.03
CA HIS A 56 -9.77 19.22 14.41
C HIS A 56 -10.20 20.42 15.25
N VAL A 57 -10.27 21.61 14.65
CA VAL A 57 -10.80 22.82 15.30
C VAL A 57 -12.09 23.22 14.61
N ASN A 58 -13.19 23.34 15.37
CA ASN A 58 -14.42 23.93 14.85
C ASN A 58 -14.33 25.45 15.00
N ARG A 59 -14.23 26.19 13.89
CA ARG A 59 -14.34 27.65 13.94
C ARG A 59 -15.82 28.03 13.99
N CYS A 60 -16.31 28.34 15.18
CA CYS A 60 -17.52 29.14 15.32
C CYS A 60 -17.20 30.58 14.90
N ASN A 61 -17.64 31.00 13.72
CA ASN A 61 -17.67 32.43 13.35
C ASN A 61 -18.89 33.08 14.03
N TYR A 62 -18.66 34.24 14.66
CA TYR A 62 -19.69 35.19 15.10
C TYR A 62 -19.63 36.41 14.19
#